data_AF-A0A3P7GTR7-F1
#
_entry.id   AF-A0A3P7GTR7-F1
#
_cell.length_a   1.000
_cell.length_b   1.000
_cell.length_c   1.000
_cell.angle_alpha   90.00
_cell.angle_beta   90.00
_cell.angle_gamma   90.00
#
_symmetry.space_group_name_H-M   'P 1'
#
loop_
_entity.id
_entity.type
_entity.pdbx_description
1 polymer ?
#
loop_
_entity_poly.entity_id
_entity_poly.type
_entity_poly.pdbx_seq_one_letter_code
_entity_poly.pdbx_strand_id
1 'polypeptide(L)' 'MGEKPAKEVKAMMSMKRKLLQEANGSTPMVELFGPWQVEDYVPPVAENGIVPRNEHGNVELFKPCMLPIGCVHVRLADLH' A
#
# COMPACT_ATOMS: atom_id res chain seq x y z
N MET A 1 11.78 -12.92 -11.44
CA MET A 1 12.18 -13.77 -10.31
C MET A 1 12.26 -12.86 -9.10
N GLY A 2 11.16 -12.74 -8.36
CA GLY A 2 11.07 -11.89 -7.17
C GLY A 2 11.67 -12.59 -5.95
N GLU A 3 11.86 -11.83 -4.88
CA GLU A 3 12.36 -12.36 -3.62
C GLU A 3 11.33 -13.27 -2.93
N LYS A 4 11.79 -14.33 -2.26
CA LYS A 4 10.92 -15.26 -1.53
C LYS A 4 10.57 -14.69 -0.15
N PRO A 5 9.34 -14.90 0.34
CA PRO A 5 8.96 -14.45 1.68
C PRO A 5 9.83 -15.11 2.74
N ALA A 6 10.25 -14.34 3.75
CA ALA A 6 10.93 -14.90 4.91
C ALA A 6 10.01 -15.79 5.75
N LYS A 7 8.70 -15.51 5.73
CA LYS A 7 7.70 -16.31 6.44
C LYS A 7 6.31 -16.16 5.83
N GLU A 8 5.55 -17.24 5.85
CA GLU A 8 4.11 -17.24 5.58
C GLU A 8 3.33 -17.49 6.87
N VAL A 9 2.29 -16.71 7.10
CA VAL A 9 1.42 -16.83 8.28
C VAL A 9 -0.05 -16.80 7.88
N LYS A 10 -0.92 -17.37 8.70
CA LYS A 10 -2.37 -17.27 8.49
C LYS A 10 -2.82 -15.82 8.62
N ALA A 11 -3.63 -15.34 7.69
CA ALA A 11 -4.18 -13.99 7.75
C ALA A 11 -5.07 -13.82 9.00
N MET A 12 -4.86 -12.71 9.72
CA MET A 12 -5.82 -12.26 10.73
C MET A 12 -6.96 -11.51 10.04
N MET A 13 -8.11 -12.18 9.93
CA MET A 13 -9.32 -11.57 9.37
C MET A 13 -10.26 -11.14 10.50
N SER A 14 -11.04 -10.08 10.22
CA SER A 14 -12.19 -9.76 11.06
C SER A 14 -13.22 -10.89 11.03
N MET A 15 -14.00 -11.05 12.10
CA MET A 15 -15.02 -12.10 12.21
C MET A 15 -15.99 -12.10 11.02
N LYS A 16 -16.39 -10.90 10.55
CA LYS A 16 -17.25 -10.73 9.37
C LYS A 16 -16.61 -11.32 8.10
N ARG A 17 -15.32 -11.05 7.86
CA ARG A 17 -14.61 -11.63 6.69
C ARG A 17 -14.42 -13.13 6.83
N LYS A 18 -14.17 -13.63 8.05
CA LYS A 18 -14.00 -15.06 8.30
C LYS A 18 -15.27 -15.85 7.96
N LEU A 19 -16.44 -15.37 8.41
CA LEU A 19 -17.75 -15.97 8.11
C LEU A 19 -18.08 -16.00 6.61
N LEU A 20 -17.74 -14.95 5.87
CA LEU A 20 -17.93 -14.91 4.41
C LEU A 20 -16.99 -15.87 3.67
N GLN A 21 -15.80 -16.12 4.20
CA GLN A 21 -14.79 -16.96 3.56
C GLN A 21 -14.95 -18.44 3.87
N GLU A 22 -15.46 -18.81 5.06
CA GLU A 22 -15.73 -20.20 5.43
C GLU A 22 -16.70 -20.89 4.44
N ALA A 23 -17.53 -20.12 3.72
CA ALA A 23 -18.38 -20.62 2.63
C ALA A 23 -17.61 -21.00 1.34
N ASN A 24 -16.36 -20.55 1.17
CA ASN A 24 -15.62 -20.59 -0.10
C ASN A 24 -14.21 -21.22 -0.02
N GLY A 25 -13.80 -21.80 1.11
CA GLY A 25 -12.53 -22.55 1.25
C GLY A 25 -11.44 -21.91 2.11
N SER A 26 -10.24 -22.50 2.08
CA SER A 26 -9.12 -22.35 3.01
C SER A 26 -8.75 -20.93 3.44
N THR A 27 -8.30 -20.78 4.70
CA THR A 27 -7.79 -19.52 5.26
C THR A 27 -6.62 -18.96 4.44
N PRO A 28 -6.64 -17.68 4.03
CA PRO A 28 -5.61 -17.07 3.23
C PRO A 28 -4.34 -16.94 4.06
N MET A 29 -3.21 -17.14 3.40
CA MET A 29 -1.88 -16.93 3.96
C MET A 29 -1.42 -15.52 3.57
N VAL A 30 -0.62 -14.91 4.45
CA VAL A 30 0.04 -13.61 4.24
C VAL A 30 1.53 -13.85 4.26
N GLU A 31 2.19 -13.36 3.23
CA GLU A 31 3.64 -13.35 3.09
C GLU A 31 4.23 -12.19 3.90
N LEU A 32 5.30 -12.47 4.64
CA LEU A 32 6.04 -11.49 5.43
C LEU A 32 7.48 -11.41 4.92
N PHE A 33 7.95 -10.18 4.76
CA PHE A 33 9.28 -9.85 4.28
C PHE A 33 10.07 -9.10 5.35
N GLY A 34 11.35 -9.43 5.47
CA GLY A 34 12.26 -8.75 6.39
C GLY A 34 12.80 -7.43 5.82
N PRO A 35 13.36 -6.53 6.67
CA PRO A 35 13.99 -5.30 6.21
C PRO A 35 15.13 -5.49 5.20
N TRP A 36 15.80 -6.65 5.21
CA TRP A 36 16.86 -6.99 4.26
C TRP A 36 16.34 -7.36 2.86
N GLN A 37 15.01 -7.52 2.72
CA GLN A 37 14.32 -7.95 1.49
C GLN A 37 13.60 -6.80 0.81
N VAL A 38 13.69 -5.59 1.37
CA VAL A 38 12.95 -4.43 0.91
C VAL A 38 13.90 -3.28 0.67
N GLU A 39 13.54 -2.43 -0.28
CA GLU A 39 14.25 -1.21 -0.60
C GLU A 39 13.39 0.00 -0.21
N ASP A 40 14.04 1.15 -0.07
CA ASP A 40 13.34 2.39 0.16
C ASP A 40 12.45 2.73 -1.04
N TYR A 41 11.22 3.15 -0.74
CA TYR A 41 10.26 3.53 -1.76
C TYR A 41 10.74 4.77 -2.53
N VAL A 42 10.77 4.67 -3.85
CA VAL A 42 11.06 5.79 -4.75
C VAL A 42 9.75 6.41 -5.23
N PRO A 43 9.44 7.66 -4.85
CA PRO A 43 8.19 8.29 -5.26
C PRO A 43 8.19 8.64 -6.76
N PRO A 44 7.01 8.65 -7.40
CA PRO A 44 6.88 9.04 -8.80
C PRO A 44 7.16 10.54 -8.99
N VAL A 45 7.60 10.92 -10.19
CA VAL A 45 7.85 12.32 -10.54
C VAL A 45 6.58 12.93 -11.11
N ALA A 46 6.26 14.16 -10.72
CA ALA A 46 5.22 14.95 -11.37
C ALA A 46 5.78 15.54 -12.68
N GLU A 47 5.22 15.11 -13.81
CA GLU A 47 5.62 15.56 -15.14
C GLU A 47 4.57 16.51 -15.71
N ASN A 48 5.01 17.58 -16.40
CA ASN A 48 4.13 18.56 -17.05
C ASN A 48 3.09 19.21 -16.12
N GLY A 49 3.38 19.31 -14.82
CA GLY A 49 2.45 19.84 -13.82
C GLY A 49 1.32 18.87 -13.44
N ILE A 50 1.38 17.61 -13.88
CA ILE A 50 0.38 16.58 -13.57
C ILE A 50 0.89 15.75 -12.39
N VAL A 51 0.06 15.66 -11.34
CA VAL A 51 0.35 14.82 -10.17
C VAL A 51 0.02 13.36 -10.51
N PRO A 52 0.96 12.41 -10.31
CA PRO A 52 0.73 10.99 -10.55
C PRO A 52 -0.28 10.44 -9.52
N ARG A 53 -1.34 9.80 -10.00
CA ARG A 53 -2.47 9.31 -9.20
C ARG A 53 -2.74 7.83 -9.46
N ASN A 54 -3.38 7.15 -8.50
CA ASN A 54 -3.87 5.79 -8.67
C ASN A 54 -5.14 5.74 -9.54
N GLU A 55 -5.67 4.53 -9.79
CA GLU A 55 -6.87 4.30 -10.62
C GLU A 55 -8.13 5.02 -10.09
N HIS A 56 -8.13 5.40 -8.81
CA HIS A 56 -9.20 6.14 -8.16
C HIS A 56 -9.01 7.66 -8.21
N GLY A 57 -7.94 8.15 -8.84
CA GLY A 57 -7.64 9.58 -8.96
C GLY A 57 -7.01 10.21 -7.72
N ASN A 58 -6.56 9.40 -6.75
CA ASN A 58 -5.95 9.84 -5.49
C ASN A 58 -4.43 9.57 -5.47
N VAL A 59 -3.71 10.22 -4.56
CA VAL A 59 -2.30 9.93 -4.25
C VAL A 59 -2.22 9.24 -2.90
N GLU A 60 -1.60 8.07 -2.84
CA GLU A 60 -1.39 7.33 -1.59
C GLU A 60 -0.13 7.84 -0.87
N LEU A 61 -0.35 8.59 0.21
CA LEU A 61 0.72 9.25 0.95
C LEU A 61 0.75 8.79 2.42
N PHE A 62 1.25 7.58 2.68
CA PHE A 62 1.34 7.04 4.05
C PHE A 62 2.55 7.55 4.82
N LYS A 63 3.63 7.87 4.10
CA LYS A 63 4.87 8.41 4.66
C LYS A 63 5.29 9.67 3.87
N PRO A 64 6.02 10.61 4.49
CA PRO A 64 6.52 11.79 3.79
C PRO A 64 7.39 11.48 2.57
N CYS A 65 8.15 10.38 2.58
CA CYS A 65 8.98 9.94 1.44
C CYS A 65 8.18 9.50 0.21
N MET A 66 6.86 9.33 0.34
CA MET A 66 5.99 8.96 -0.78
C MET A 66 5.49 10.16 -1.58
N LEU A 67 5.87 11.39 -1.19
CA LEU A 67 5.44 12.60 -1.89
C LEU A 67 6.02 12.62 -3.30
N PRO A 68 5.18 12.78 -4.35
CA PRO A 68 5.69 12.87 -5.70
C PRO A 68 6.72 13.99 -5.85
N ILE A 69 7.81 13.69 -6.57
CA ILE A 69 8.88 14.64 -6.79
C ILE A 69 8.34 15.81 -7.60
N GLY A 70 8.62 17.05 -7.17
CA GLY A 70 8.09 18.27 -7.78
C GLY A 70 6.73 18.71 -7.24
N CYS A 71 6.17 17.98 -6.25
CA CYS A 71 4.94 18.36 -5.56
C CYS A 71 5.21 18.82 -4.12
N VAL A 72 4.23 19.51 -3.53
CA VAL A 72 4.18 19.85 -2.11
C VAL A 72 2.85 19.39 -1.52
N HIS A 73 2.89 18.76 -0.34
CA HIS A 73 1.67 18.36 0.36
C HIS A 73 1.12 19.53 1.16
N VAL A 74 0.02 20.12 0.66
CA VAL A 74 -0.71 21.18 1.34
C VAL A 74 -1.81 20.55 2.20
N ARG A 75 -1.71 20.67 3.52
CA ARG A 75 -2.76 20.26 4.45
C ARG A 75 -3.68 21.44 4.75
N LEU A 76 -4.85 21.45 4.15
CA LEU A 76 -5.89 22.44 4.45
C LEU A 76 -6.78 21.88 5.55
N ALA A 77 -6.93 22.64 6.64
CA ALA A 77 -7.76 22.24 7.79
C ALA A 77 -9.27 22.28 7.46
N ASP A 78 -9.68 23.15 6.54
CA ASP A 78 -11.08 23.47 6.27
C ASP A 78 -11.40 23.44 4.77
N LEU A 79 -11.26 22.26 4.14
CA LEU A 79 -11.80 22.02 2.80
C LEU A 79 -13.03 21.13 2.94
N HIS A 80 -14.20 21.78 3.07
CA HIS A 80 -15.51 21.13 3.11
C HIS A 80 -16.01 20.83 1.70
#